data_AF-A0A1H2KNV5-F1
#
_entry.id   AF-A0A1H2KNV5-F1
#
_cell.length_a   1.000
_cell.length_b   1.000
_cell.length_c   1.000
_cell.angle_alpha   90.00
_cell.angle_beta   90.00
_cell.angle_gamma   90.00
#
_symmetry.space_group_name_H-M   'P 1'
#
loop_
_entity.id
_entity.type
_entity.pdbx_description
1 polymer ?
#
loop_
_entity_poly.entity_id
_entity_poly.type
_entity_poly.pdbx_seq_one_letter_code
_entity_poly.pdbx_strand_id
1 'polypeptide(L)'
;MISISDIDRWNVADIEAVFSVCADQADHCSTQSANLKNLDTFSTWDGDSAAAAKRSVGRTRVDFDVHGNQVSAIANAARAAAQKIEAIKEALAKIRADAFLDHFAIDDGGTVRSILQTVIWLFLIQSACRRSARPPEWMSDRKM
;
A
#
# COMPACT_ATOMS: atom_id res chain seq x y z
N MET A 1 9.05 8.99 12.01
CA MET A 1 7.79 9.66 11.61
C MET A 1 7.53 9.27 10.18
N ILE A 2 6.29 8.88 9.85
CA ILE A 2 5.93 8.52 8.47
C ILE A 2 5.69 9.80 7.64
N SER A 3 6.20 9.86 6.42
CA SER A 3 6.02 11.00 5.51
C SER A 3 4.97 10.71 4.41
N ILE A 4 4.60 11.73 3.62
CA ILE A 4 3.71 11.54 2.48
C ILE A 4 4.38 10.67 1.41
N SER A 5 5.69 10.80 1.21
CA SER A 5 6.44 9.93 0.28
C SER A 5 6.41 8.46 0.68
N ASP A 6 6.34 8.16 1.99
CA ASP A 6 6.21 6.78 2.46
C ASP A 6 4.84 6.20 2.10
N ILE A 7 3.78 7.00 2.20
CA ILE A 7 2.41 6.61 1.82
C ILE A 7 2.31 6.38 0.31
N ASP A 8 2.93 7.24 -0.51
CA ASP A 8 2.94 7.10 -1.97
C ASP A 8 3.61 5.79 -2.41
N ARG A 9 4.67 5.38 -1.69
CA ARG A 9 5.41 4.13 -1.94
C ARG A 9 4.66 2.86 -1.57
N TRP A 10 3.62 2.94 -0.74
CA TRP A 10 2.85 1.75 -0.38
C TRP A 10 2.15 1.15 -1.60
N ASN A 11 2.39 -0.14 -1.84
CA ASN A 11 1.79 -0.90 -2.91
C ASN A 11 0.67 -1.79 -2.36
N VAL A 12 -0.57 -1.49 -2.78
CA VAL A 12 -1.76 -2.24 -2.35
C VAL A 12 -1.75 -3.65 -2.91
N ALA A 13 -1.25 -3.85 -4.12
CA ALA A 13 -1.16 -5.17 -4.76
C ALA A 13 -0.27 -6.14 -3.98
N ASP A 14 0.79 -5.65 -3.32
CA ASP A 14 1.67 -6.49 -2.51
C ASP A 14 0.94 -7.03 -1.27
N ILE A 15 0.02 -6.24 -0.69
CA ILE A 15 -0.79 -6.65 0.47
C ILE A 15 -1.91 -7.59 0.02
N GLU A 16 -2.51 -7.34 -1.15
CA GLU A 16 -3.47 -8.26 -1.76
C GLU A 16 -2.84 -9.60 -2.12
N ALA A 17 -1.56 -9.64 -2.51
CA ALA A 17 -0.82 -10.88 -2.72
C ALA A 17 -0.70 -11.71 -1.43
N VAL A 18 -0.46 -11.06 -0.28
CA VAL A 18 -0.48 -11.74 1.04
C VAL A 18 -1.86 -12.33 1.34
N PHE A 19 -2.94 -11.59 1.06
CA PHE A 19 -4.29 -12.13 1.16
C PHE A 19 -4.48 -13.37 0.29
N SER A 20 -4.07 -13.32 -0.98
CA SER A 20 -4.21 -14.43 -1.93
C SER A 20 -3.49 -15.68 -1.43
N VAL A 21 -2.20 -15.56 -1.07
CA VAL A 21 -1.41 -16.70 -0.58
C VAL A 21 -2.02 -17.29 0.69
N CYS A 22 -2.52 -16.46 1.60
CA CYS A 22 -3.18 -16.94 2.81
C CYS A 22 -4.51 -17.63 2.50
N ALA A 23 -5.31 -17.11 1.58
CA ALA A 23 -6.56 -17.73 1.16
C ALA A 23 -6.30 -19.12 0.53
N ASP A 24 -5.35 -19.21 -0.40
CA ASP A 24 -4.95 -20.46 -1.04
C ASP A 24 -4.47 -21.49 -0.02
N GLN A 25 -3.69 -21.05 0.97
CA GLN A 25 -3.18 -21.92 2.04
C GLN A 25 -4.31 -22.40 2.96
N ALA A 26 -5.31 -21.58 3.26
CA ALA A 26 -6.47 -21.99 4.05
C ALA A 26 -7.29 -23.07 3.29
N ASP A 27 -7.51 -22.88 1.99
CA ASP A 27 -8.18 -23.85 1.14
C ASP A 27 -7.40 -25.16 1.02
N HIS A 28 -6.08 -25.07 0.93
CA HIS A 28 -5.20 -26.23 0.96
C HIS A 28 -5.32 -26.99 2.29
N CYS A 29 -5.31 -26.30 3.44
CA CYS A 29 -5.49 -26.95 4.75
C CYS A 29 -6.84 -27.68 4.86
N SER A 30 -7.92 -27.05 4.40
CA SER A 30 -9.26 -27.65 4.35
C SER A 30 -9.28 -28.92 3.49
N THR A 31 -8.66 -28.84 2.29
CA THR A 31 -8.54 -29.97 1.37
C THR A 31 -7.75 -31.12 1.98
N GLN A 32 -6.61 -30.84 2.62
CA GLN A 32 -5.81 -31.89 3.27
C GLN A 32 -6.52 -32.51 4.47
N SER A 33 -7.22 -31.72 5.29
CA SER A 33 -8.04 -32.24 6.40
C SER A 33 -9.15 -33.18 5.88
N ALA A 34 -9.80 -32.81 4.77
CA ALA A 34 -10.82 -33.63 4.11
C ALA A 34 -10.23 -34.92 3.51
N ASN A 35 -9.09 -34.84 2.83
CA ASN A 35 -8.40 -36.01 2.29
C ASN A 35 -8.04 -36.98 3.42
N LEU A 36 -7.48 -36.47 4.52
CA LEU A 36 -7.13 -37.25 5.70
C LEU A 36 -8.35 -37.93 6.35
N LYS A 37 -9.53 -37.31 6.28
CA LYS A 37 -10.80 -37.90 6.76
C LYS A 37 -11.22 -39.10 5.91
N ASN A 38 -10.92 -39.07 4.61
CA ASN A 38 -11.40 -40.04 3.62
C ASN A 38 -10.36 -41.11 3.27
N LEU A 39 -9.33 -41.34 4.11
CA LEU A 39 -8.42 -42.46 3.89
C LEU A 39 -9.13 -43.81 4.12
N ASP A 40 -9.52 -44.45 3.02
CA ASP A 40 -10.08 -45.81 3.00
C ASP A 40 -9.11 -46.86 3.57
N THR A 41 -7.81 -46.58 3.61
CA THR A 41 -6.78 -47.44 4.22
C THR A 41 -7.06 -47.80 5.69
N PHE A 42 -7.80 -46.97 6.43
CA PHE A 42 -8.14 -47.27 7.83
C PHE A 42 -9.40 -48.13 8.01
N SER A 43 -10.12 -48.43 6.92
CA SER A 43 -11.35 -49.23 6.97
C SER A 43 -11.08 -50.72 7.21
N THR A 44 -9.93 -51.23 6.75
CA THR A 44 -9.53 -52.65 6.86
C THR A 44 -8.50 -52.90 7.96
N TRP A 45 -8.02 -51.85 8.63
CA TRP A 45 -6.98 -51.91 9.65
C TRP A 45 -7.58 -51.94 11.07
N ASP A 46 -7.23 -52.98 11.84
CA ASP A 46 -7.70 -53.20 13.21
C ASP A 46 -6.54 -53.52 14.19
N GLY A 47 -6.81 -53.42 15.48
CA GLY A 47 -5.84 -53.58 16.57
C GLY A 47 -5.21 -52.28 17.08
N ASP A 48 -4.34 -52.40 18.08
CA ASP A 48 -3.78 -51.25 18.82
C ASP A 48 -3.00 -50.27 17.93
N SER A 49 -2.27 -50.79 16.93
CA SER A 49 -1.55 -49.98 15.93
C SER A 49 -2.52 -49.17 15.07
N ALA A 50 -3.65 -49.76 14.66
CA ALA A 50 -4.67 -49.06 13.88
C ALA A 50 -5.36 -47.97 14.73
N ALA A 51 -5.62 -48.24 16.01
CA ALA A 51 -6.16 -47.24 16.93
C ALA A 51 -5.19 -46.06 17.13
N ALA A 52 -3.88 -46.34 17.26
CA ALA A 52 -2.86 -45.29 17.35
C ALA A 52 -2.78 -44.44 16.07
N ALA A 53 -2.81 -45.07 14.90
CA ALA A 53 -2.78 -44.37 13.61
C ALA A 53 -4.01 -43.46 13.44
N LYS A 54 -5.22 -43.97 13.75
CA LYS A 54 -6.47 -43.18 13.72
C LYS A 54 -6.39 -41.95 14.64
N ARG A 55 -5.81 -42.09 15.85
CA ARG A 55 -5.59 -40.95 16.76
C ARG A 55 -4.61 -39.94 16.19
N SER A 56 -3.50 -40.40 15.61
CA SER A 56 -2.49 -39.51 15.00
C SER A 56 -3.08 -38.71 13.85
N VAL A 57 -3.79 -39.36 12.91
CA VAL A 57 -4.46 -38.70 11.79
C VAL A 57 -5.54 -37.74 12.27
N GLY A 58 -6.31 -38.14 13.30
CA GLY A 58 -7.28 -37.26 13.94
C GLY A 58 -6.65 -35.98 14.50
N ARG A 59 -5.48 -36.09 15.14
CA ARG A 59 -4.73 -34.92 15.61
C ARG A 59 -4.27 -34.04 14.44
N THR A 60 -3.66 -34.64 13.42
CA THR A 60 -3.18 -33.90 12.24
C THR A 60 -4.31 -33.13 11.53
N ARG A 61 -5.51 -33.71 11.45
CA ARG A 61 -6.69 -33.02 10.91
C ARG A 61 -7.06 -31.78 11.72
N VAL A 62 -7.11 -31.91 13.04
CA VAL A 62 -7.37 -30.76 13.94
C VAL A 62 -6.30 -29.68 13.77
N ASP A 63 -5.03 -30.07 13.61
CA ASP A 63 -3.93 -29.12 13.41
C ASP A 63 -4.09 -28.37 12.07
N PHE A 64 -4.49 -29.05 10.98
CA PHE A 64 -4.82 -28.41 9.71
C PHE A 64 -6.01 -27.47 9.82
N ASP A 65 -7.08 -27.87 10.52
CA ASP A 65 -8.26 -27.01 10.72
C ASP A 65 -7.89 -25.74 11.50
N VAL A 66 -7.08 -25.88 12.56
CA VAL A 66 -6.59 -24.74 13.35
C VAL A 66 -5.69 -23.83 12.51
N HIS A 67 -4.77 -24.40 11.73
CA HIS A 67 -3.88 -23.62 10.87
C HIS A 67 -4.67 -22.88 9.77
N GLY A 68 -5.63 -23.55 9.13
CA GLY A 68 -6.53 -22.93 8.16
C GLY A 68 -7.25 -21.71 8.75
N ASN A 69 -7.83 -21.85 9.95
CA ASN A 69 -8.48 -20.74 10.64
C ASN A 69 -7.54 -19.56 10.93
N GLN A 70 -6.31 -19.83 11.38
CA GLN A 70 -5.31 -18.80 11.64
C GLN A 70 -4.94 -18.03 10.37
N VAL A 71 -4.70 -18.77 9.28
CA VAL A 71 -4.30 -18.16 8.01
C VAL A 71 -5.46 -17.38 7.38
N SER A 72 -6.71 -17.86 7.49
CA SER A 72 -7.88 -17.08 7.10
C SER A 72 -8.01 -15.76 7.88
N ALA A 73 -7.68 -15.75 9.18
CA ALA A 73 -7.67 -14.52 9.96
C ALA A 73 -6.62 -13.52 9.46
N ILE A 74 -5.43 -14.00 9.08
CA ILE A 74 -4.36 -13.18 8.47
C ILE A 74 -4.82 -12.63 7.11
N ALA A 75 -5.43 -13.47 6.27
CA ALA A 75 -5.97 -13.06 4.98
C ALA A 75 -6.96 -11.89 5.16
N ASN A 76 -7.94 -12.05 6.06
CA ASN A 76 -8.93 -11.01 6.34
C ASN A 76 -8.31 -9.71 6.85
N ALA A 77 -7.29 -9.80 7.71
CA ALA A 77 -6.56 -8.63 8.18
C ALA A 77 -5.79 -7.92 7.05
N ALA A 78 -5.13 -8.69 6.17
CA ALA A 78 -4.43 -8.16 5.01
C ALA A 78 -5.39 -7.44 4.05
N ARG A 79 -6.54 -8.04 3.75
CA ARG A 79 -7.59 -7.41 2.93
C ARG A 79 -8.10 -6.10 3.53
N ALA A 80 -8.36 -6.08 4.83
CA ALA A 80 -8.79 -4.86 5.51
C ALA A 80 -7.69 -3.77 5.52
N ALA A 81 -6.42 -4.16 5.62
CA ALA A 81 -5.30 -3.23 5.53
C ALA A 81 -5.17 -2.64 4.11
N ALA A 82 -5.28 -3.47 3.07
CA ALA A 82 -5.27 -3.03 1.67
C ALA A 82 -6.35 -1.97 1.40
N GLN A 83 -7.59 -2.24 1.83
CA GLN A 83 -8.71 -1.29 1.69
C GLN A 83 -8.46 0.05 2.41
N LYS A 84 -7.88 0.01 3.62
CA LYS A 84 -7.56 1.24 4.36
C LYS A 84 -6.47 2.05 3.68
N ILE A 85 -5.45 1.39 3.13
CA ILE A 85 -4.38 2.07 2.40
C ILE A 85 -4.92 2.72 1.13
N GLU A 86 -5.76 2.01 0.38
CA GLU A 86 -6.40 2.58 -0.81
C GLU A 86 -7.19 3.84 -0.46
N ALA A 87 -8.03 3.79 0.58
CA ALA A 87 -8.79 4.95 1.04
C ALA A 87 -7.91 6.13 1.49
N ILE A 88 -6.76 5.86 2.13
CA ILE A 88 -5.80 6.90 2.51
C ILE A 88 -5.18 7.54 1.26
N LYS A 89 -4.82 6.74 0.24
CA LYS A 89 -4.24 7.25 -1.00
C LYS A 89 -5.25 8.08 -1.80
N GLU A 90 -6.50 7.64 -1.88
CA GLU A 90 -7.60 8.41 -2.48
C GLU A 90 -7.82 9.75 -1.76
N ALA A 91 -7.88 9.73 -0.43
CA ALA A 91 -8.02 10.95 0.36
C ALA A 91 -6.86 11.92 0.16
N LEU A 92 -5.62 11.41 0.13
CA LEU A 92 -4.42 12.21 -0.15
C LEU A 92 -4.45 12.80 -1.57
N ALA A 93 -4.86 12.02 -2.57
CA ALA A 93 -5.01 12.50 -3.94
C ALA A 93 -6.03 13.63 -4.05
N LYS A 94 -7.15 13.51 -3.33
CA LYS A 94 -8.16 14.56 -3.25
C LYS A 94 -7.62 15.83 -2.59
N ILE A 95 -6.94 15.70 -1.45
CA ILE A 95 -6.33 16.85 -0.76
C ILE A 95 -5.32 17.56 -1.66
N ARG A 96 -4.50 16.82 -2.42
CA ARG A 96 -3.56 17.40 -3.40
C ARG A 96 -4.28 18.13 -4.54
N ALA A 97 -5.39 17.57 -5.04
CA ALA A 97 -6.19 18.21 -6.09
C ALA A 97 -6.85 19.51 -5.60
N ASP A 98 -7.47 19.48 -4.42
CA ASP A 98 -8.10 20.64 -3.80
C ASP A 98 -7.07 21.75 -3.52
N ALA A 99 -5.91 21.39 -2.95
CA ALA A 99 -4.82 22.34 -2.73
C ALA A 99 -4.33 22.98 -4.03
N PHE A 100 -4.22 22.20 -5.11
CA PHE A 100 -3.81 22.71 -6.41
C PHE A 100 -4.83 23.72 -6.98
N LEU A 101 -6.13 23.44 -6.85
CA LEU A 101 -7.20 24.37 -7.23
C LEU A 101 -7.12 25.69 -6.46
N ASP A 102 -6.76 25.63 -5.18
CA ASP A 102 -6.59 26.79 -4.31
C ASP A 102 -5.20 27.45 -4.44
N HIS A 103 -4.41 27.07 -5.45
CA HIS A 103 -3.06 27.58 -5.73
C HIS A 103 -2.02 27.31 -4.63
N PHE A 104 -2.16 26.17 -3.95
CA PHE A 104 -1.18 25.62 -3.02
C PHE A 104 -0.53 24.35 -3.59
N ALA A 105 0.69 24.08 -3.16
CA ALA A 105 1.42 22.84 -3.42
C ALA A 105 1.77 22.18 -2.08
N ILE A 106 1.62 20.86 -2.01
CA ILE A 106 1.96 20.06 -0.82
C ILE A 106 3.24 19.30 -1.11
N ASP A 107 4.25 19.50 -0.27
CA ASP A 107 5.54 18.83 -0.33
C ASP A 107 5.50 17.42 0.28
N ASP A 108 6.50 16.60 0.02
CA ASP A 108 6.60 15.21 0.49
C ASP A 108 6.70 15.09 2.02
N GLY A 109 7.21 16.15 2.67
CA GLY A 109 7.22 16.30 4.13
C GLY A 109 5.90 16.79 4.73
N GLY A 110 4.86 17.02 3.92
CA GLY A 110 3.57 17.56 4.36
C GLY A 110 3.54 19.08 4.54
N THR A 111 4.56 19.80 4.06
CA THR A 111 4.58 21.27 4.11
C THR A 111 3.76 21.85 2.96
N VAL A 112 2.90 22.82 3.26
CA VAL A 112 2.08 23.53 2.25
C VAL A 112 2.78 24.82 1.82
N ARG A 113 2.92 25.04 0.52
CA ARG A 113 3.50 26.25 -0.08
C ARG A 113 2.53 26.91 -1.05
N SER A 114 2.46 28.24 -1.06
CA SER A 114 1.67 28.99 -2.03
C SER A 114 2.40 29.05 -3.39
N ILE A 115 1.70 28.63 -4.45
CA ILE A 115 2.22 28.68 -5.82
C ILE A 115 2.25 30.14 -6.30
N LEU A 116 1.25 30.95 -5.92
CA LEU A 116 1.17 32.37 -6.29
C LEU A 116 2.37 33.18 -5.78
N GLN A 117 2.79 32.96 -4.53
CA GLN A 117 3.94 33.67 -3.96
C GLN A 117 5.24 33.35 -4.71
N THR A 118 5.41 32.10 -5.15
CA THR A 118 6.61 31.67 -5.89
C THR A 118 6.70 32.34 -7.26
N VAL A 119 5.58 32.42 -7.99
CA VAL A 119 5.53 33.07 -9.31
C VAL A 119 5.70 34.59 -9.21
N ILE A 120 5.08 35.23 -8.21
CA ILE A 120 5.24 36.67 -7.94
C ILE A 120 6.70 37.02 -7.67
N TRP A 121 7.38 36.22 -6.84
CA TRP A 121 8.79 36.44 -6.52
C TRP A 121 9.69 36.34 -7.77
N LEU A 122 9.47 35.32 -8.60
CA LEU A 122 10.22 35.14 -9.85
C LEU A 122 9.99 36.32 -10.81
N PHE A 123 8.74 36.77 -10.93
CA PHE A 123 8.37 37.88 -11.81
C PHE A 123 8.97 39.23 -11.35
N LEU A 124 9.03 39.45 -10.04
CA LEU A 124 9.68 40.63 -9.45
C LEU A 124 11.19 40.64 -9.70
N ILE A 125 11.87 39.49 -9.56
CA ILE A 125 13.31 39.37 -9.86
C ILE A 125 13.58 39.62 -11.35
N GLN A 126 12.82 38.98 -12.25
CA GLN A 126 12.99 39.19 -13.69
C GLN A 126 12.71 40.64 -14.11
N SER A 127 11.71 41.28 -13.51
CA SER A 127 11.44 42.70 -13.73
C SER A 127 12.56 43.61 -13.21
N ALA A 128 13.16 43.30 -12.06
CA ALA A 128 14.29 44.05 -11.53
C ALA A 128 15.52 43.93 -12.45
N CYS A 129 15.88 42.71 -12.89
CA CYS A 129 16.99 42.48 -13.83
C CYS A 129 16.77 43.17 -15.19
N ARG A 130 15.53 43.18 -15.71
CA ARG A 130 15.21 43.86 -16.98
C ARG A 130 15.32 45.39 -16.84
N ARG A 131 15.10 45.94 -15.64
CA ARG A 131 15.21 47.39 -15.37
C ARG A 131 16.67 47.84 -15.26
N SER A 132 17.55 47.01 -14.70
CA SER A 132 19.00 47.29 -14.63
C SER A 132 19.74 47.12 -15.97
N ALA A 133 19.18 46.34 -16.91
CA ALA A 133 19.76 46.13 -18.23
C ALA A 133 19.41 47.22 -19.26
N ARG A 134 18.61 48.23 -18.90
CA ARG A 134 18.32 49.37 -19.78
C ARG A 134 19.53 50.32 -19.79
N PRO A 135 20.14 50.61 -20.95
CA PRO A 135 21.23 51.58 -21.03
C PRO A 135 20.71 52.95 -20.58
N PRO A 136 21.52 53.73 -19.84
CA PRO A 136 21.09 55.02 -19.35
C PRO A 136 20.83 55.98 -20.52
N GLU A 137 19.80 56.81 -20.38
CA GLU A 137 19.20 57.64 -21.44
C GLU A 137 20.20 58.56 -22.15
N TRP A 138 21.28 58.95 -21.47
CA TRP A 138 22.37 59.78 -22.02
C TRP A 138 23.31 59.04 -23.00
N MET A 139 23.21 57.71 -23.16
CA MET A 139 24.01 56.94 -24.13
C MET A 139 23.40 56.89 -25.55
N SER A 140 22.14 57.32 -25.74
CA SER A 140 21.46 57.27 -27.06
C SER A 140 21.80 58.42 -28.00
N ASP A 141 22.41 59.51 -27.50
CA ASP A 141 22.66 60.74 -28.26
C ASP A 141 24.03 60.80 -28.94
N ARG A 142 24.83 59.73 -28.89
CA ARG A 142 26.14 59.67 -29.55
C ARG A 142 26.07 58.91 -30.87
N LYS A 143 25.29 59.40 -31.84
CA LYS A 143 25.47 59.04 -33.26
C LYS A 143 26.29 60.13 -33.94
N MET A 144 27.48 59.74 -34.40
CA MET A 144 28.27 60.44 -35.41
C MET A 144 28.17 59.66 -36.71
#